data_AF-A0A816KK78-F1
#
_entry.id   AF-A0A816KK78-F1
#
_cell.length_a   1.000
_cell.length_b   1.000
_cell.length_c   1.000
_cell.angle_alpha   90.00
_cell.angle_beta   90.00
_cell.angle_gamma   90.00
#
_symmetry.space_group_name_H-M   'P 1'
#
loop_
_entity.id
_entity.type
_entity.pdbx_description
1 polymer ?
#
loop_
_entity_poly.entity_id
_entity_poly.type
_entity_poly.pdbx_seq_one_letter_code
_entity_poly.pdbx_strand_id
1 'polypeptide(L)'
;MQKKFRLHPGCSSLSLTHLCFADDLMVFVEGSKESVEGALAVFDEFAVWSGLKISIEKSTIYMAGVAVEEKARIKRNFPLAEGTLPVRYLGLPLMTQVMRRPDYQPLVEKIRCKMNTWTSRCLSYAGRMQLIKAVIMSIVNFWSAAFRLPSQCMKEVEQLRL
;
A
#
# COMPACT_ATOMS: atom_id res chain seq x y z
N MET A 1 -30.00 10.69 2.45
CA MET A 1 -29.16 9.51 2.76
C MET A 1 -28.54 9.71 4.14
N GLN A 2 -28.92 8.90 5.12
CA GLN A 2 -28.30 8.94 6.46
C GLN A 2 -26.84 8.44 6.36
N LYS A 3 -25.91 9.09 7.06
CA LYS A 3 -24.50 8.65 7.11
C LYS A 3 -24.44 7.34 7.90
N LYS A 4 -24.30 6.20 7.19
CA LYS A 4 -24.20 4.86 7.78
C LYS A 4 -22.90 4.62 8.56
N PHE A 5 -21.88 5.46 8.39
CA PHE A 5 -20.61 5.41 9.11
C PHE A 5 -19.97 6.80 9.24
N ARG A 6 -18.98 6.94 10.14
CA ARG A 6 -18.22 8.18 10.33
C ARG A 6 -16.89 8.13 9.61
N LEU A 7 -16.41 9.30 9.18
CA LEU A 7 -15.12 9.47 8.52
C LEU A 7 -13.98 9.30 9.51
N HIS A 8 -12.84 8.81 9.03
CA HIS A 8 -11.61 8.81 9.81
C HIS A 8 -11.25 10.25 10.22
N PRO A 9 -10.89 10.53 11.49
CA PRO A 9 -10.66 11.89 11.97
C PRO A 9 -9.65 12.70 11.13
N GLY A 10 -8.58 12.04 10.66
CA GLY A 10 -7.57 12.66 9.80
C GLY A 10 -8.01 12.91 8.35
N CYS A 11 -9.18 12.39 7.96
CA CYS A 11 -9.74 12.48 6.60
C CYS A 11 -10.99 13.36 6.53
N SER A 12 -11.53 13.79 7.67
CA SER A 12 -12.78 14.55 7.77
C SER A 12 -12.74 15.89 7.02
N SER A 13 -11.60 16.60 7.04
CA SER A 13 -11.45 17.90 6.35
C SER A 13 -11.47 17.75 4.83
N LEU A 14 -10.93 16.65 4.31
CA LEU A 14 -10.87 16.34 2.88
C LEU A 14 -12.09 15.54 2.39
N SER A 15 -12.99 15.14 3.31
CA SER A 15 -14.06 14.18 3.05
C SER A 15 -13.59 12.90 2.34
N LEU A 16 -12.34 12.50 2.62
CA LEU A 16 -11.71 11.35 1.97
C LEU A 16 -12.28 10.06 2.57
N THR A 17 -12.95 9.28 1.74
CA THR A 17 -13.61 8.03 2.14
C THR A 17 -12.88 6.79 1.64
N HIS A 18 -12.25 6.87 0.46
CA HIS A 18 -11.60 5.72 -0.17
C HIS A 18 -10.51 6.12 -1.18
N LEU A 19 -9.62 5.18 -1.49
CA LEU A 19 -8.74 5.16 -2.66
C LEU A 19 -9.11 3.94 -3.51
N CYS A 20 -9.29 4.14 -4.81
CA CYS A 20 -9.67 3.07 -5.74
C CYS A 20 -8.74 3.08 -6.94
N PHE A 21 -8.19 1.92 -7.28
CA PHE A 21 -7.42 1.69 -8.49
C PHE A 21 -7.71 0.29 -9.01
N ALA A 22 -8.33 0.18 -10.19
CA ALA A 22 -8.83 -1.08 -10.73
C ALA A 22 -9.67 -1.84 -9.69
N ASP A 23 -9.23 -3.01 -9.26
CA ASP A 23 -9.85 -3.86 -8.24
C ASP A 23 -9.34 -3.59 -6.80
N ASP A 24 -8.29 -2.79 -6.63
CA ASP A 24 -7.72 -2.45 -5.33
C ASP A 24 -8.42 -1.25 -4.69
N LEU A 25 -9.29 -1.54 -3.72
CA LEU A 25 -10.03 -0.54 -2.94
C LEU A 25 -9.51 -0.46 -1.48
N MET A 26 -9.19 0.76 -1.04
CA MET A 26 -8.87 1.08 0.34
C MET A 26 -9.90 2.05 0.90
N VAL A 27 -10.52 1.73 2.04
CA VAL A 27 -11.58 2.54 2.65
C VAL A 27 -11.10 3.09 3.99
N PHE A 28 -11.40 4.36 4.25
CA PHE A 28 -11.08 5.03 5.51
C PHE A 28 -12.36 5.27 6.29
N VAL A 29 -12.41 4.72 7.51
CA VAL A 29 -13.52 4.88 8.44
C VAL A 29 -13.00 5.28 9.81
N GLU A 30 -13.88 5.85 10.64
CA GLU A 30 -13.62 5.99 12.07
C GLU A 30 -13.38 4.59 12.69
N GLY A 31 -12.44 4.50 13.63
CA GLY A 31 -12.03 3.23 14.26
C GLY A 31 -13.03 2.66 15.27
N SER A 32 -14.33 2.77 15.01
CA SER A 32 -15.42 2.19 15.80
C SER A 32 -16.03 0.98 15.08
N LYS A 33 -16.49 -0.02 15.84
CA LYS A 33 -17.19 -1.18 15.28
C LYS A 33 -18.36 -0.76 14.38
N GLU A 34 -19.12 0.24 14.81
CA GLU A 34 -20.31 0.72 14.10
C GLU A 34 -19.95 1.35 12.74
N SER A 35 -18.80 2.03 12.65
CA SER A 35 -18.34 2.60 11.38
C SER A 35 -17.83 1.53 10.41
N VAL A 36 -17.16 0.49 10.90
CA VAL A 36 -16.76 -0.66 10.08
C VAL A 36 -17.99 -1.41 9.56
N GLU A 37 -18.97 -1.65 10.43
CA GLU A 37 -20.24 -2.28 10.07
C GLU A 37 -20.99 -1.48 9.00
N GLY A 38 -21.05 -0.16 9.18
CA GLY A 38 -21.68 0.75 8.21
C GLY A 38 -21.01 0.74 6.84
N ALA A 39 -19.67 0.66 6.78
CA ALA A 39 -18.96 0.56 5.51
C ALA A 39 -19.20 -0.79 4.80
N LEU A 40 -19.21 -1.89 5.55
CA LEU A 40 -19.55 -3.21 4.99
C LEU A 40 -21.00 -3.26 4.48
N ALA A 41 -21.94 -2.65 5.20
CA ALA A 41 -23.33 -2.55 4.75
C ALA A 41 -23.47 -1.78 3.43
N VAL A 42 -22.61 -0.78 3.18
CA VAL A 42 -22.56 -0.08 1.88
C VAL A 42 -22.03 -1.00 0.78
N PHE A 43 -21.05 -1.86 1.08
CA PHE A 43 -20.56 -2.86 0.13
C PHE A 43 -21.60 -3.94 -0.19
N ASP A 44 -22.36 -4.38 0.82
CA ASP A 44 -23.44 -5.33 0.59
C ASP A 44 -24.55 -4.73 -0.28
N GLU A 45 -24.91 -3.46 -0.04
CA GLU A 45 -25.84 -2.74 -0.91
C GLU A 45 -25.30 -2.61 -2.33
N PHE A 46 -24.03 -2.22 -2.49
CA PHE A 46 -23.38 -2.16 -3.79
C PHE A 46 -23.36 -3.52 -4.51
N ALA A 47 -23.17 -4.62 -3.78
CA ALA A 47 -23.17 -5.97 -4.33
C ALA A 47 -24.55 -6.36 -4.86
N VAL A 48 -25.64 -5.92 -4.22
CA VAL A 48 -27.01 -6.14 -4.71
C VAL A 48 -27.23 -5.46 -6.07
N TRP A 49 -26.72 -4.25 -6.24
CA TRP A 49 -26.90 -3.48 -7.49
C TRP A 49 -25.96 -3.93 -8.61
N SER A 50 -24.70 -4.22 -8.29
CA SER A 50 -23.64 -4.49 -9.29
C SER A 50 -23.42 -5.97 -9.56
N GLY A 51 -23.84 -6.86 -8.64
CA GLY A 51 -23.45 -8.27 -8.62
C GLY A 51 -22.00 -8.52 -8.17
N LEU A 52 -21.26 -7.48 -7.79
CA LEU A 52 -19.86 -7.57 -7.36
C LEU A 52 -19.76 -7.57 -5.84
N LYS A 53 -19.24 -8.66 -5.26
CA LYS A 53 -19.07 -8.82 -3.82
C LYS A 53 -17.61 -8.65 -3.39
N ILE A 54 -17.39 -7.96 -2.28
CA ILE A 54 -16.06 -7.88 -1.66
C ILE A 54 -15.61 -9.25 -1.16
N SER A 55 -14.32 -9.55 -1.36
CA SER A 55 -13.73 -10.81 -0.90
C SER A 55 -13.16 -10.65 0.50
N ILE A 56 -13.95 -10.94 1.54
CA ILE A 56 -13.54 -10.79 2.95
C ILE A 56 -12.21 -11.53 3.25
N GLU A 57 -11.99 -12.69 2.65
CA GLU A 57 -10.74 -13.48 2.81
C GLU A 57 -9.49 -12.78 2.26
N LYS A 58 -9.64 -11.92 1.26
CA LYS A 58 -8.56 -11.13 0.65
C LYS A 58 -8.45 -9.73 1.27
N SER A 59 -9.50 -9.30 1.96
CA SER A 59 -9.56 -8.00 2.62
C SER A 59 -8.79 -8.01 3.93
N THR A 60 -8.02 -6.95 4.14
CA THR A 60 -7.22 -6.75 5.34
C THR A 60 -7.67 -5.48 6.06
N ILE A 61 -7.84 -5.55 7.38
CA ILE A 61 -8.15 -4.40 8.21
C ILE A 61 -6.88 -3.87 8.90
N TYR A 62 -6.67 -2.56 8.80
CA TYR A 62 -5.57 -1.87 9.45
C TYR A 62 -6.14 -0.93 10.51
N MET A 63 -5.70 -1.09 11.76
CA MET A 63 -6.22 -0.32 12.89
C MET A 63 -5.08 0.46 13.54
N ALA A 64 -5.24 1.78 13.62
CA ALA A 64 -4.28 2.71 14.21
C ALA A 64 -4.98 3.59 15.25
N GLY A 65 -4.40 3.75 16.44
CA GLY A 65 -4.96 4.64 17.47
C GLY A 65 -6.32 4.19 18.03
N VAL A 66 -6.68 2.91 17.89
CA VAL A 66 -7.91 2.31 18.43
C VAL A 66 -7.59 1.62 19.76
N ALA A 67 -8.48 1.76 20.74
CA ALA A 67 -8.35 1.09 22.04
C ALA A 67 -8.30 -0.43 21.88
N VAL A 68 -7.61 -1.13 22.79
CA VAL A 68 -7.38 -2.59 22.69
C VAL A 68 -8.70 -3.35 22.75
N GLU A 69 -9.63 -2.88 23.58
CA GLU A 69 -10.96 -3.45 23.75
C GLU A 69 -11.78 -3.31 22.46
N GLU A 70 -11.73 -2.14 21.82
CA GLU A 70 -12.45 -1.87 20.58
C GLU A 70 -11.85 -2.67 19.41
N LYS A 71 -10.52 -2.78 19.36
CA LYS A 71 -9.81 -3.63 18.41
C LYS A 71 -10.25 -5.10 18.53
N ALA A 72 -10.39 -5.61 19.76
CA ALA A 72 -10.88 -6.96 20.01
C ALA A 72 -12.35 -7.15 19.60
N ARG A 73 -13.21 -6.13 19.82
CA ARG A 73 -14.61 -6.14 19.37
C ARG A 73 -14.70 -6.20 17.85
N ILE A 74 -13.94 -5.35 17.14
CA ILE A 74 -13.90 -5.35 15.67
C ILE A 74 -13.44 -6.71 15.15
N LYS A 75 -12.34 -7.26 15.69
CA LYS A 75 -11.79 -8.56 15.25
C LYS A 75 -12.74 -9.74 15.49
N ARG A 76 -13.55 -9.68 16.56
CA ARG A 76 -14.56 -10.72 16.85
C ARG A 76 -15.72 -10.66 15.86
N ASN A 77 -16.11 -9.45 15.44
CA ASN A 77 -17.29 -9.23 14.62
C ASN A 77 -17.02 -9.37 13.12
N PHE A 78 -15.78 -9.13 12.69
CA PHE A 78 -15.40 -9.14 11.28
C PHE A 78 -14.22 -10.09 11.06
N PRO A 79 -14.38 -11.17 10.28
CA PRO A 79 -13.31 -12.15 10.01
C PRO A 79 -12.33 -11.63 8.94
N LEU A 80 -11.86 -10.40 9.10
CA LEU A 80 -10.85 -9.77 8.25
C LEU A 80 -9.46 -10.09 8.78
N ALA A 81 -8.50 -10.29 7.88
CA ALA A 81 -7.10 -10.42 8.26
C ALA A 81 -6.62 -9.11 8.90
N GLU A 82 -5.89 -9.19 10.00
CA GLU A 82 -5.32 -8.01 10.66
C GLU A 82 -3.97 -7.66 10.03
N GLY A 83 -3.88 -6.47 9.47
CA GLY A 83 -2.66 -5.95 8.86
C GLY A 83 -1.82 -5.11 9.81
N THR A 84 -0.53 -5.02 9.54
CA THR A 84 0.41 -4.14 10.25
C THR A 84 0.71 -2.87 9.45
N LEU A 85 0.92 -1.76 10.17
CA LEU A 85 1.34 -0.49 9.57
C LEU A 85 2.86 -0.47 9.37
N PRO A 86 3.38 0.23 8.34
CA PRO A 86 2.66 1.04 7.34
C PRO A 86 1.98 0.19 6.25
N VAL A 87 0.78 0.61 5.81
CA VAL A 87 0.02 -0.08 4.75
C VAL A 87 0.76 0.02 3.43
N ARG A 88 0.76 -1.04 2.62
CA ARG A 88 1.23 -0.97 1.23
C ARG A 88 0.03 -0.88 0.29
N TYR A 89 0.05 0.09 -0.62
CA TYR A 89 -0.95 0.26 -1.67
C TYR A 89 -0.25 0.33 -3.02
N LEU A 90 -0.66 -0.50 -3.98
CA LEU A 90 -0.02 -0.62 -5.31
C LEU A 90 1.50 -0.90 -5.26
N GLY A 91 1.93 -1.64 -4.24
CA GLY A 91 3.34 -1.99 -4.02
C GLY A 91 4.19 -0.87 -3.40
N LEU A 92 3.58 0.26 -3.04
CA LEU A 92 4.23 1.38 -2.37
C LEU A 92 3.76 1.49 -0.90
N PRO A 93 4.68 1.73 0.05
CA PRO A 93 4.29 1.98 1.44
C PRO A 93 3.60 3.35 1.57
N LEU A 94 2.35 3.36 2.02
CA LEU A 94 1.63 4.58 2.38
C LEU A 94 2.22 5.15 3.65
N MET A 95 3.02 6.21 3.50
CA MET A 95 3.71 6.88 4.59
C MET A 95 3.49 8.38 4.51
N THR A 96 3.32 9.01 5.67
CA THR A 96 3.23 10.47 5.79
C THR A 96 4.59 11.11 6.08
N GLN A 97 5.60 10.28 6.41
CA GLN A 97 6.94 10.72 6.83
C GLN A 97 7.96 10.57 5.70
N VAL A 98 9.07 11.29 5.81
CA VAL A 98 10.24 11.09 4.94
C VAL A 98 10.74 9.66 5.10
N MET A 99 10.96 8.97 3.97
CA MET A 99 11.46 7.60 3.94
C MET A 99 12.75 7.46 4.72
N ARG A 100 12.78 6.51 5.65
CA ARG A 100 13.99 6.05 6.31
C ARG A 100 14.52 4.80 5.61
N ARG A 101 15.72 4.38 5.99
CA ARG A 101 16.37 3.19 5.45
C ARG A 101 15.49 1.93 5.39
N PRO A 102 14.76 1.52 6.46
CA PRO A 102 13.89 0.35 6.38
C PRO A 102 12.76 0.49 5.36
N ASP A 103 12.31 1.71 5.07
CA ASP A 103 11.17 1.97 4.21
C ASP A 103 11.52 1.82 2.72
N TYR A 104 12.73 2.26 2.33
CA TYR A 104 13.24 2.11 0.96
C TYR A 104 14.09 0.86 0.74
N GLN A 105 14.43 0.10 1.79
CA GLN A 105 15.16 -1.15 1.66
C GLN A 105 14.50 -2.17 0.70
N PRO A 106 13.16 -2.33 0.66
CA PRO A 106 12.50 -3.19 -0.33
C PRO A 106 12.77 -2.78 -1.78
N LEU A 107 12.90 -1.47 -2.05
CA LEU A 107 13.27 -0.95 -3.37
C LEU A 107 14.70 -1.35 -3.73
N VAL A 108 15.65 -1.14 -2.82
CA VAL A 108 17.06 -1.49 -3.01
C VAL A 108 17.22 -3.00 -3.23
N GLU A 109 16.52 -3.82 -2.45
CA GLU A 109 16.58 -5.28 -2.58
C GLU A 109 15.95 -5.78 -3.90
N LYS A 110 14.86 -5.15 -4.34
CA LYS A 110 14.25 -5.43 -5.65
C LYS A 110 15.24 -5.12 -6.79
N ILE A 111 15.96 -4.01 -6.70
CA ILE A 111 17.01 -3.64 -7.66
C ILE A 111 18.16 -4.65 -7.62
N ARG A 112 18.68 -4.96 -6.43
CA ARG A 112 19.75 -5.95 -6.22
C ARG A 112 19.39 -7.31 -6.81
N CYS A 113 18.18 -7.81 -6.54
CA CYS A 113 17.70 -9.09 -7.06
C CYS A 113 17.65 -9.10 -8.60
N LYS A 114 17.16 -8.02 -9.23
CA LYS A 114 17.16 -7.89 -10.70
C LYS A 114 18.58 -7.86 -11.26
N MET A 115 19.50 -7.14 -10.63
CA MET A 115 20.90 -7.09 -11.04
C MET A 115 21.57 -8.45 -10.95
N ASN A 116 21.43 -9.16 -9.83
CA ASN A 116 21.97 -10.52 -9.66
C ASN A 116 21.45 -11.48 -10.73
N THR A 117 20.17 -11.36 -11.09
CA THR A 117 19.54 -12.15 -12.16
C THR A 117 20.10 -11.83 -13.55
N TRP A 118 20.57 -10.61 -13.80
CA TRP A 118 21.19 -10.23 -15.08
C TRP A 118 22.67 -10.56 -15.13
N THR A 119 23.36 -10.50 -13.99
CA THR A 119 24.77 -10.90 -13.87
C THR A 119 24.93 -12.40 -14.11
N SER A 120 23.98 -13.23 -13.65
CA SER A 120 23.97 -14.67 -13.92
C SER A 120 23.66 -15.03 -15.39
N ARG A 121 23.19 -14.06 -16.19
CA ARG A 121 22.99 -14.24 -17.63
C ARG A 121 24.25 -13.80 -18.38
N CYS A 122 24.62 -14.55 -19.43
CA CYS A 122 25.69 -14.20 -20.36
C CYS A 122 25.28 -13.04 -21.28
N LEU A 123 25.06 -11.85 -20.70
CA LEU A 123 24.70 -10.64 -21.41
C LEU A 123 25.95 -9.84 -21.77
N SER A 124 25.95 -9.25 -22.97
CA SER A 124 26.94 -8.26 -23.35
C SER A 124 26.87 -7.02 -22.45
N TYR A 125 27.97 -6.28 -22.37
CA TYR A 125 28.03 -5.01 -21.63
C TYR A 125 26.92 -4.04 -22.07
N ALA A 126 26.71 -3.89 -23.38
CA ALA A 126 25.65 -3.06 -23.94
C ALA A 126 24.25 -3.54 -23.53
N GLY A 127 24.01 -4.86 -23.53
CA GLY A 127 22.74 -5.44 -23.07
C GLY A 127 22.47 -5.15 -21.59
N ARG A 128 23.49 -5.27 -20.73
CA ARG A 128 23.38 -4.91 -19.30
C ARG A 128 23.08 -3.43 -19.11
N MET A 129 23.78 -2.55 -19.82
CA MET A 129 23.54 -1.10 -19.76
C MET A 129 22.10 -0.75 -20.16
N GLN A 130 21.58 -1.38 -21.21
CA GLN A 130 20.22 -1.16 -21.68
C GLN A 130 19.17 -1.63 -20.65
N LEU A 131 19.38 -2.79 -20.01
CA LEU A 131 18.50 -3.28 -18.95
C LEU A 131 18.51 -2.36 -17.72
N ILE A 132 19.68 -1.86 -17.32
CA ILE A 132 19.78 -0.88 -16.24
C ILE A 132 18.98 0.38 -16.57
N LYS A 133 19.16 0.94 -17.78
CA LYS A 133 18.44 2.15 -18.21
C LYS A 133 16.93 1.91 -18.34
N ALA A 134 16.49 0.79 -18.88
CA ALA A 134 15.06 0.54 -19.12
C ALA A 134 14.32 0.12 -17.84
N VAL A 135 14.91 -0.76 -17.04
CA VAL A 135 14.22 -1.44 -15.94
C VAL A 135 14.55 -0.80 -14.59
N ILE A 136 15.82 -0.54 -14.27
CA ILE A 136 16.15 0.05 -12.97
C ILE A 136 15.68 1.50 -12.91
N MET A 137 15.89 2.28 -13.98
CA MET A 137 15.43 3.67 -14.03
C MET A 137 13.91 3.77 -13.95
N SER A 138 13.15 2.87 -14.60
CA SER A 138 11.68 2.88 -14.50
C SER A 138 11.19 2.56 -13.09
N ILE A 139 11.84 1.62 -12.38
CA ILE A 139 11.52 1.32 -10.98
C ILE A 139 11.81 2.53 -10.08
N VAL A 140 12.98 3.15 -10.24
CA VAL A 140 13.34 4.35 -9.46
C VAL A 140 12.39 5.50 -9.75
N ASN A 141 12.05 5.74 -11.02
CA ASN A 141 11.11 6.77 -11.43
C ASN A 141 9.70 6.55 -10.87
N PHE A 142 9.23 5.30 -10.82
CA PHE A 142 7.94 4.98 -10.20
C PHE A 142 7.92 5.34 -8.71
N TRP A 143 8.98 5.03 -7.98
CA TRP A 143 9.09 5.39 -6.56
C TRP A 143 9.29 6.90 -6.35
N SER A 144 10.07 7.56 -7.19
CA SER A 144 10.33 9.01 -7.08
C SER A 144 9.13 9.88 -7.46
N ALA A 145 8.22 9.37 -8.30
CA ALA A 145 6.95 10.02 -8.60
C ALA A 145 6.03 10.10 -7.38
N ALA A 146 6.07 9.08 -6.50
CA ALA A 146 5.26 9.03 -5.29
C ALA A 146 5.96 9.64 -4.07
N PHE A 147 7.28 9.54 -3.98
CA PHE A 147 8.04 9.95 -2.79
C PHE A 147 9.31 10.72 -3.14
N ARG A 148 9.71 11.64 -2.25
CA ARG A 148 11.06 12.20 -2.29
C ARG A 148 12.05 11.16 -1.76
N LEU A 149 12.77 10.51 -2.67
CA LEU A 149 13.78 9.52 -2.32
C LEU A 149 14.97 10.19 -1.60
N PRO A 150 15.40 9.66 -0.43
CA PRO A 150 16.58 10.17 0.26
C PRO A 150 17.83 10.03 -0.60
N SER A 151 18.77 10.99 -0.49
CA SER A 151 20.05 10.93 -1.18
C SER A 151 20.85 9.66 -0.84
N GLN A 152 20.69 9.13 0.38
CA GLN A 152 21.27 7.85 0.78
C GLN A 152 20.72 6.67 -0.04
N CYS A 153 19.42 6.64 -0.32
CA CYS A 153 18.82 5.60 -1.16
C CYS A 153 19.40 5.65 -2.58
N MET A 154 19.56 6.86 -3.14
CA MET A 154 20.16 7.03 -4.47
C MET A 154 21.62 6.57 -4.51
N LYS A 155 22.40 6.90 -3.47
CA LYS A 155 23.79 6.42 -3.34
C LYS A 155 23.87 4.90 -3.25
N GLU A 156 23.01 4.25 -2.46
CA GLU A 156 22.98 2.80 -2.37
C GLU A 156 22.63 2.14 -3.72
N VAL A 157 21.68 2.72 -4.48
CA VAL A 157 21.34 2.24 -5.83
C VAL A 157 22.47 2.44 -6.83
N GLU A 158 23.19 3.58 -6.77
CA GLU A 158 24.36 3.83 -7.61
C GLU A 158 25.52 2.89 -7.29
N GLN A 159 25.74 2.57 -6.01
CA GLN A 159 26.75 1.59 -5.59
C GLN A 159 26.47 0.18 -6.10
N LEU A 160 25.21 -0.18 -6.33
CA LEU A 160 24.85 -1.47 -6.94
C LEU A 160 25.16 -1.51 -8.44
N ARG A 161 25.30 -0.36 -9.09
CA ARG A 161 25.52 -0.23 -10.55
C ARG A 161 26.97 -0.53 -10.96
N LEU A 162 27.90 -0.54 -10.01
CA LEU A 162 29.33 -0.81 -10.16
C LEU A 162 29.66 -2.24 -9.68
#